data_AF-A0A1G8YQM9-F1
#
_entry.id   AF-A0A1G8YQM9-F1
#
_cell.length_a   1.000
_cell.length_b   1.000
_cell.length_c   1.000
_cell.angle_alpha   90.00
_cell.angle_beta   90.00
_cell.angle_gamma   90.00
#
_symmetry.space_group_name_H-M   'P 1'
#
loop_
_entity.id
_entity.type
_entity.pdbx_description
1 polymer ?
#
loop_
_entity_poly.entity_id
_entity_poly.type
_entity_poly.pdbx_seq_one_letter_code
_entity_poly.pdbx_strand_id
1 'polypeptide(L)'
;MNSIDLILFNLNEVRRRSIKVWTSIPQEKLAWKPDHEAMTCKEMIRHVLESEYYYHLAIQNRGSLTAFDSPFEKQPFSTVNEELKFAEPFRNQFLEAVKQFSEEDLTRITIDRSDSGYIRSLGDMLLRVAYHESVHTGQLLDYLRSAGIPRVRVWD
;
A
#
# COMPACT_ATOMS: atom_id res chain seq x y z
N MET A 1 15.77 -11.44 15.20
CA MET A 1 14.97 -10.93 14.08
C MET A 1 15.94 -10.64 12.96
N ASN A 2 15.86 -11.37 11.85
CA ASN A 2 16.72 -11.14 10.68
C ASN A 2 16.17 -9.97 9.83
N SER A 3 16.81 -9.65 8.71
CA SER A 3 16.37 -8.54 7.84
C SER A 3 14.98 -8.77 7.23
N ILE A 4 14.64 -10.02 6.90
CA ILE A 4 13.32 -10.38 6.35
C ILE A 4 12.23 -10.16 7.41
N ASP A 5 12.46 -10.63 8.62
CA ASP A 5 11.54 -10.43 9.75
C ASP A 5 11.33 -8.93 10.03
N LEU A 6 12.38 -8.11 9.96
CA LEU A 6 12.30 -6.65 10.13
C LEU A 6 11.47 -5.98 9.04
N ILE A 7 11.63 -6.40 7.78
CA ILE A 7 10.84 -5.89 6.65
C ILE A 7 9.36 -6.26 6.82
N LEU A 8 9.07 -7.52 7.16
CA LEU A 8 7.71 -8.00 7.43
C LEU A 8 7.08 -7.24 8.60
N PHE A 9 7.84 -7.01 9.68
CA PHE A 9 7.40 -6.21 10.81
C PHE A 9 7.03 -4.78 10.37
N ASN A 10 7.91 -4.11 9.60
CA ASN A 10 7.66 -2.77 9.07
C ASN A 10 6.41 -2.72 8.18
N LEU A 11 6.26 -3.65 7.23
CA LEU A 11 5.09 -3.74 6.35
C LEU A 11 3.79 -3.89 7.14
N ASN A 12 3.79 -4.67 8.21
CA ASN A 12 2.62 -4.87 9.08
C ASN A 12 2.32 -3.66 9.95
N GLU A 13 3.35 -3.03 10.52
CA GLU A 13 3.21 -1.87 11.37
C GLU A 13 2.75 -0.62 10.60
N VAL A 14 3.19 -0.45 9.35
CA VAL A 14 2.65 0.58 8.46
C VAL A 14 1.18 0.31 8.18
N ARG A 15 0.81 -0.89 7.71
CA ARG A 15 -0.59 -1.26 7.42
C ARG A 15 -1.52 -1.09 8.62
N ARG A 16 -1.08 -1.47 9.81
CA ARG A 16 -1.84 -1.28 11.05
C ARG A 16 -2.17 0.19 11.30
N ARG A 17 -1.23 1.10 11.06
CA ARG A 17 -1.45 2.56 11.20
C ARG A 17 -2.35 3.10 10.10
N SER A 18 -2.18 2.64 8.86
CA SER A 18 -3.05 3.02 7.75
C SER A 18 -4.51 2.61 8.02
N ILE A 19 -4.75 1.36 8.45
CA ILE A 19 -6.09 0.86 8.82
C ILE A 19 -6.73 1.72 9.92
N LYS A 20 -5.98 2.14 10.95
CA LYS A 20 -6.49 3.07 11.97
C LYS A 20 -7.01 4.37 11.35
N VAL A 21 -6.29 4.94 10.37
CA VAL A 21 -6.72 6.16 9.67
C VAL A 21 -7.95 5.86 8.82
N TRP A 22 -7.91 4.82 7.99
CA TRP A 22 -8.98 4.49 7.06
C TRP A 22 -10.31 4.21 7.77
N THR A 23 -10.27 3.44 8.86
CA THR A 23 -11.47 3.09 9.63
C THR A 23 -12.00 4.24 10.49
N SER A 24 -11.26 5.34 10.64
CA SER A 24 -11.73 6.55 11.33
C SER A 24 -12.52 7.50 10.43
N ILE A 25 -12.53 7.27 9.11
CA ILE A 25 -13.22 8.11 8.13
C ILE A 25 -14.72 7.78 8.16
N PRO A 26 -15.61 8.75 8.44
CA PRO A 26 -17.05 8.52 8.35
C PRO A 26 -17.44 8.11 6.92
N GLN A 27 -18.42 7.19 6.80
CA GLN A 27 -18.85 6.63 5.52
C GLN A 27 -19.25 7.72 4.52
N GLU A 28 -19.98 8.73 4.98
CA GLU A 28 -20.44 9.88 4.20
C GLU A 28 -19.30 10.82 3.75
N LYS A 29 -18.10 10.68 4.32
CA LYS A 29 -16.90 11.45 3.97
C LYS A 29 -15.91 10.68 3.08
N LEU A 30 -16.20 9.43 2.73
CA LEU A 30 -15.31 8.64 1.86
C LEU A 30 -15.12 9.23 0.46
N ALA A 31 -16.10 9.98 -0.03
CA ALA A 31 -16.02 10.69 -1.31
C ALA A 31 -15.38 12.10 -1.22
N TRP A 32 -14.94 12.52 -0.03
CA TRP A 32 -14.30 13.83 0.14
C TRP A 32 -12.90 13.85 -0.46
N LYS A 33 -12.51 14.99 -1.04
CA LYS A 33 -11.16 15.30 -1.53
C LYS A 33 -10.84 16.78 -1.30
N PRO A 34 -9.56 17.15 -1.14
CA PRO A 34 -9.15 18.52 -0.81
C PRO A 34 -9.34 19.50 -1.97
N ASP A 35 -9.23 19.01 -3.21
CA ASP A 35 -9.42 19.78 -4.43
C ASP A 35 -9.93 18.86 -5.56
N HIS A 36 -10.09 19.41 -6.76
CA HIS A 36 -10.68 18.70 -7.89
C HIS A 36 -9.71 17.71 -8.57
N GLU A 37 -8.40 17.90 -8.45
CA GLU A 37 -7.35 17.07 -9.06
C GLU A 37 -6.92 15.92 -8.15
N ALA A 38 -7.19 16.03 -6.85
CA ALA A 38 -6.85 15.02 -5.85
C ALA A 38 -7.77 13.78 -5.91
N MET A 39 -7.23 12.64 -5.47
CA MET A 39 -8.03 11.45 -5.15
C MET A 39 -8.94 11.73 -3.95
N THR A 40 -10.13 11.15 -3.94
CA THR A 40 -11.00 11.03 -2.76
C THR A 40 -10.40 10.10 -1.72
N CYS A 41 -10.91 10.16 -0.48
CA CYS A 41 -10.49 9.24 0.58
C CYS A 41 -10.57 7.77 0.15
N LYS A 42 -11.69 7.35 -0.47
CA LYS A 42 -11.86 5.97 -0.94
C LYS A 42 -10.93 5.60 -2.09
N GLU A 43 -10.69 6.52 -3.02
CA GLU A 43 -9.76 6.29 -4.13
C GLU A 43 -8.34 6.13 -3.61
N MET A 44 -7.94 6.93 -2.62
CA MET A 44 -6.62 6.82 -1.97
C MET A 44 -6.45 5.48 -1.25
N ILE A 45 -7.47 5.01 -0.51
CA ILE A 45 -7.43 3.71 0.17
C ILE A 45 -7.27 2.59 -0.85
N ARG A 46 -8.09 2.58 -1.90
CA ARG A 46 -8.00 1.58 -2.98
C ARG A 46 -6.65 1.64 -3.68
N HIS A 47 -6.17 2.83 -4.04
CA HIS A 47 -4.88 3.03 -4.68
C HIS A 47 -3.73 2.40 -3.89
N VAL A 48 -3.72 2.53 -2.56
CA VAL A 48 -2.71 1.89 -1.71
C VAL A 48 -2.81 0.36 -1.77
N LEU A 49 -4.02 -0.20 -1.65
CA LEU A 49 -4.25 -1.65 -1.64
C LEU A 49 -3.91 -2.27 -3.01
N GLU A 50 -4.31 -1.63 -4.09
CA GLU A 50 -4.03 -2.03 -5.46
C GLU A 50 -2.54 -1.90 -5.80
N SER A 51 -1.88 -0.83 -5.33
CA SER A 51 -0.44 -0.63 -5.52
C SER A 51 0.37 -1.73 -4.85
N GLU A 52 -0.01 -2.19 -3.65
CA GLU A 52 0.65 -3.34 -3.00
C GLU A 52 0.55 -4.60 -3.87
N TYR A 53 -0.64 -4.87 -4.43
CA TYR A 53 -0.83 -6.00 -5.33
C TYR A 53 0.02 -5.86 -6.61
N TYR A 54 0.03 -4.68 -7.23
CA TYR A 54 0.91 -4.42 -8.38
C TYR A 54 2.39 -4.63 -8.02
N TYR A 55 2.85 -4.11 -6.88
CA TYR A 55 4.24 -4.26 -6.47
C TYR A 55 4.61 -5.71 -6.18
N HIS A 56 3.70 -6.51 -5.63
CA HIS A 56 3.90 -7.94 -5.49
C HIS A 56 4.18 -8.60 -6.84
N LEU A 57 3.35 -8.33 -7.85
CA LEU A 57 3.52 -8.87 -9.19
C LEU A 57 4.80 -8.35 -9.87
N ALA A 58 5.12 -7.07 -9.72
CA ALA A 58 6.34 -6.48 -10.26
C ALA A 58 7.60 -7.09 -9.64
N ILE A 59 7.56 -7.43 -8.35
CA ILE A 59 8.65 -8.15 -7.68
C ILE A 59 8.82 -9.55 -8.27
N GLN A 60 7.73 -10.29 -8.47
CA GLN A 60 7.77 -11.62 -9.10
C GLN A 60 8.30 -11.56 -10.54
N ASN A 61 7.88 -10.54 -11.28
CA ASN A 61 8.30 -10.29 -12.66
C ASN A 61 9.73 -9.70 -12.77
N ARG A 62 10.35 -9.32 -11.63
CA ARG A 62 11.63 -8.59 -11.59
C ARG A 62 11.64 -7.28 -12.37
N GLY A 63 10.48 -6.64 -12.47
CA GLY A 63 10.31 -5.39 -13.20
C GLY A 63 8.85 -5.07 -13.48
N SER A 64 8.61 -3.97 -14.20
CA SER A 64 7.26 -3.52 -14.54
C SER A 64 6.50 -4.56 -15.37
N LEU A 65 5.20 -4.68 -15.12
CA LEU A 65 4.31 -5.52 -15.93
C LEU A 65 4.04 -4.85 -17.28
N THR A 66 3.99 -5.62 -18.36
CA THR A 66 3.62 -5.13 -19.70
C THR A 66 2.14 -4.78 -19.81
N ALA A 67 1.30 -5.48 -19.03
CA ALA A 67 -0.11 -5.20 -18.85
C ALA A 67 -0.51 -5.53 -17.41
N PHE A 68 -1.43 -4.77 -16.83
CA PHE A 68 -1.95 -4.98 -15.49
C PHE A 68 -3.48 -4.92 -15.53
N ASP A 69 -4.13 -6.09 -15.36
CA ASP A 69 -5.58 -6.19 -15.18
C ASP A 69 -5.86 -6.21 -13.69
N SER A 70 -6.24 -5.07 -13.13
CA SER A 70 -6.46 -4.96 -11.70
C SER A 70 -7.82 -5.55 -11.30
N PRO A 71 -7.87 -6.44 -10.29
CA PRO A 71 -9.13 -6.93 -9.77
C PRO A 71 -9.94 -5.82 -9.05
N PHE A 72 -9.30 -4.72 -8.66
CA PHE A 72 -9.94 -3.59 -7.97
C PHE A 72 -10.76 -2.70 -8.92
N GLU A 73 -10.42 -2.63 -10.21
CA GLU A 73 -11.14 -1.82 -11.21
C GLU A 73 -12.60 -2.28 -11.40
N LYS A 74 -12.83 -3.59 -11.30
CA LYS A 74 -14.15 -4.20 -11.53
C LYS A 74 -15.03 -4.22 -10.29
N GLN A 75 -14.49 -3.85 -9.13
CA GLN A 75 -15.18 -3.95 -7.86
C GLN A 75 -15.70 -2.59 -7.40
N PRO A 76 -17.01 -2.42 -7.12
CA PRO A 76 -17.50 -1.21 -6.48
C PRO A 76 -16.93 -1.03 -5.06
N PHE A 77 -16.44 0.17 -4.74
CA PHE A 77 -16.02 0.50 -3.37
C PHE A 77 -17.26 0.74 -2.50
N SER A 78 -17.50 -0.12 -1.51
CA SER A 78 -18.65 -0.01 -0.60
C SER A 78 -18.27 0.63 0.74
N THR A 79 -17.51 -0.07 1.57
CA THR A 79 -17.02 0.38 2.87
C THR A 79 -15.54 0.04 3.00
N VAL A 80 -14.84 0.71 3.92
CA VAL A 80 -13.43 0.43 4.19
C VAL A 80 -13.21 -1.04 4.60
N ASN A 81 -14.10 -1.62 5.39
CA ASN A 81 -13.95 -3.00 5.87
C ASN A 81 -14.14 -4.03 4.75
N GLU A 82 -15.11 -3.82 3.86
CA GLU A 82 -15.30 -4.70 2.70
C GLU A 82 -14.13 -4.59 1.71
N GLU A 83 -13.57 -3.38 1.55
CA GLU A 83 -12.37 -3.17 0.73
C GLU A 83 -11.14 -3.90 1.32
N LEU A 84 -10.94 -3.80 2.63
CA LEU A 84 -9.87 -4.52 3.34
C LEU A 84 -10.02 -6.04 3.22
N LYS A 85 -11.24 -6.55 3.39
CA LYS A 85 -11.55 -7.98 3.25
C LYS A 85 -11.30 -8.48 1.83
N PHE A 86 -11.65 -7.68 0.84
CA PHE A 86 -11.32 -8.00 -0.56
C PHE A 86 -9.81 -8.02 -0.81
N ALA A 87 -9.07 -7.08 -0.23
CA ALA A 87 -7.62 -6.97 -0.41
C ALA A 87 -6.81 -8.05 0.36
N GLU A 88 -7.40 -8.65 1.38
CA GLU A 88 -6.73 -9.58 2.31
C GLU A 88 -6.01 -10.76 1.63
N PRO A 89 -6.60 -11.48 0.65
CA PRO A 89 -5.92 -12.58 -0.03
C PRO A 89 -4.64 -12.12 -0.77
N PHE A 90 -4.67 -10.95 -1.41
CA PHE A 90 -3.52 -10.40 -2.13
C PHE A 90 -2.40 -10.01 -1.18
N ARG A 91 -2.75 -9.41 -0.02
CA ARG A 91 -1.77 -9.10 1.01
C ARG A 91 -1.13 -10.37 1.58
N ASN A 92 -1.92 -11.40 1.86
CA ASN A 92 -1.39 -12.66 2.38
C ASN A 92 -0.41 -13.28 1.39
N GLN A 93 -0.73 -13.31 0.09
CA GLN A 93 0.17 -13.78 -0.95
C GLN A 93 1.47 -12.97 -1.00
N PHE A 94 1.38 -11.64 -0.91
CA PHE A 94 2.55 -10.77 -0.90
C PHE A 94 3.45 -11.06 0.31
N LEU A 95 2.90 -11.13 1.53
CA LEU A 95 3.68 -11.39 2.74
C LEU A 95 4.28 -12.80 2.74
N GLU A 96 3.56 -13.81 2.25
CA GLU A 96 4.10 -15.15 2.08
C GLU A 96 5.26 -15.17 1.07
N ALA A 97 5.15 -14.45 -0.05
CA ALA A 97 6.24 -14.33 -1.01
C ALA A 97 7.47 -13.66 -0.38
N VAL A 98 7.29 -12.61 0.43
CA VAL A 98 8.40 -11.95 1.13
C VAL A 98 9.12 -12.91 2.09
N LYS A 99 8.40 -13.79 2.78
CA LYS A 99 8.98 -14.79 3.69
C LYS A 99 9.86 -15.83 2.98
N GLN A 100 9.67 -16.06 1.68
CA GLN A 100 10.45 -17.05 0.93
C GLN A 100 11.82 -16.54 0.49
N PHE A 101 12.10 -15.24 0.60
CA PHE A 101 13.39 -14.68 0.24
C PHE A 101 14.43 -14.91 1.33
N SER A 102 15.69 -15.05 0.89
CA SER A 102 16.85 -15.01 1.78
C SER A 102 17.35 -13.57 1.98
N GLU A 103 18.20 -13.35 2.99
CA GLU A 103 18.85 -12.04 3.16
C GLU A 103 19.79 -11.68 1.99
N GLU A 104 20.38 -12.68 1.32
CA GLU A 104 21.19 -12.44 0.12
C GLU A 104 20.34 -11.91 -1.05
N ASP A 105 19.11 -12.42 -1.20
CA ASP A 105 18.20 -12.01 -2.26
C ASP A 105 17.88 -10.51 -2.20
N LEU A 106 17.84 -9.93 -0.99
CA LEU A 106 17.60 -8.50 -0.78
C LEU A 106 18.59 -7.60 -1.54
N THR A 107 19.80 -8.09 -1.79
CA THR A 107 20.85 -7.36 -2.51
C THR A 107 21.07 -7.87 -3.92
N ARG A 108 20.91 -9.18 -4.16
CA ARG A 108 21.18 -9.82 -5.45
C ARG A 108 20.04 -9.68 -6.44
N ILE A 109 18.78 -9.74 -5.99
CA ILE A 109 17.62 -9.59 -6.87
C ILE A 109 17.47 -8.11 -7.22
N THR A 110 17.41 -7.85 -8.52
CA THR A 110 17.18 -6.52 -9.09
C THR A 110 15.78 -6.47 -9.68
N ILE A 111 15.07 -5.37 -9.40
CA ILE A 111 13.76 -5.03 -9.95
C ILE A 111 13.98 -3.89 -10.95
N ASP A 112 13.85 -4.18 -12.24
CA ASP A 112 14.03 -3.20 -13.31
C ASP A 112 12.71 -2.52 -13.66
N ARG A 113 12.58 -1.26 -13.26
CA ARG A 113 11.46 -0.38 -13.62
C ARG A 113 11.97 0.85 -14.34
N SER A 114 12.91 0.66 -15.27
CA SER A 114 13.49 1.77 -16.05
C SER A 114 12.44 2.54 -16.83
N ASP A 115 11.34 1.88 -17.23
CA ASP A 115 10.14 2.52 -17.79
C ASP A 115 9.51 3.57 -16.84
N SER A 116 9.65 3.35 -15.54
CA SER A 116 9.21 4.24 -14.46
C SER A 116 10.38 5.05 -13.87
N GLY A 117 11.54 5.02 -14.52
CA GLY A 117 12.71 5.84 -14.20
C GLY A 117 13.64 5.28 -13.11
N TYR A 118 13.57 3.99 -12.76
CA TYR A 118 14.48 3.44 -11.75
C TYR A 118 14.75 1.94 -11.85
N ILE A 119 15.92 1.54 -11.35
CA ILE A 119 16.29 0.15 -11.08
C ILE A 119 16.65 0.06 -9.60
N ARG A 120 16.16 -0.97 -8.89
CA ARG A 120 16.37 -1.13 -7.43
C ARG A 120 16.66 -2.57 -7.04
N SER A 121 17.36 -2.76 -5.92
CA SER A 121 17.44 -4.07 -5.30
C SER A 121 16.09 -4.46 -4.68
N LEU A 122 15.88 -5.75 -4.42
CA LEU A 122 14.66 -6.24 -3.77
C LEU A 122 14.45 -5.58 -2.40
N GLY A 123 15.50 -5.46 -1.58
CA GLY A 123 15.40 -4.82 -0.27
C GLY A 123 14.94 -3.36 -0.35
N ASP A 124 15.49 -2.58 -1.27
CA ASP A 124 15.04 -1.20 -1.52
C ASP A 124 13.57 -1.19 -1.97
N MET A 125 13.21 -2.05 -2.91
CA MET A 125 11.83 -2.14 -3.41
C MET A 125 10.83 -2.46 -2.28
N LEU A 126 11.13 -3.41 -1.40
CA LEU A 126 10.25 -3.78 -0.28
C LEU A 126 10.09 -2.63 0.73
N LEU A 127 11.16 -1.90 1.04
CA LEU A 127 11.08 -0.70 1.89
C LEU A 127 10.29 0.42 1.22
N ARG A 128 10.42 0.57 -0.09
CA ARG A 128 9.66 1.54 -0.89
C ARG A 128 8.15 1.26 -0.84
N VAL A 129 7.72 0.00 -0.86
CA VAL A 129 6.28 -0.36 -0.71
C VAL A 129 5.73 0.19 0.61
N ALA A 130 6.42 -0.05 1.72
CA ALA A 130 6.00 0.47 3.04
C ALA A 130 6.03 2.01 3.09
N TYR A 131 7.03 2.63 2.49
CA TYR A 131 7.16 4.09 2.45
C TYR A 131 6.04 4.73 1.63
N HIS A 132 5.69 4.17 0.47
CA HIS A 132 4.59 4.62 -0.38
C HIS A 132 3.26 4.65 0.38
N GLU A 133 2.92 3.58 1.09
CA GLU A 133 1.73 3.54 1.94
C GLU A 133 1.79 4.58 3.08
N SER A 134 2.96 4.76 3.70
CA SER A 134 3.15 5.76 4.77
C SER A 134 2.91 7.18 4.28
N VAL A 135 3.35 7.52 3.06
CA VAL A 135 3.11 8.82 2.43
C VAL A 135 1.61 9.07 2.26
N HIS A 136 0.86 8.10 1.75
CA HIS A 136 -0.59 8.22 1.56
C HIS A 136 -1.37 8.26 2.88
N THR A 137 -0.88 7.56 3.92
CA THR A 137 -1.44 7.71 5.27
C THR A 137 -1.21 9.13 5.81
N GLY A 138 -0.05 9.74 5.56
CA GLY A 138 0.21 11.15 5.87
C GLY A 138 -0.73 12.11 5.14
N GLN A 139 -0.96 11.88 3.84
CA GLN A 139 -1.91 12.67 3.04
C GLN A 139 -3.35 12.54 3.59
N LEU A 140 -3.81 11.34 3.91
CA LEU A 140 -5.14 11.13 4.48
C LEU A 140 -5.30 11.79 5.86
N LEU A 141 -4.27 11.81 6.70
CA LEU A 141 -4.31 12.55 7.97
C LEU A 141 -4.53 14.05 7.75
N ASP A 142 -3.98 14.62 6.68
CA ASP A 142 -4.24 16.01 6.30
C ASP A 142 -5.63 16.19 5.71
N TYR A 143 -6.14 15.21 4.95
CA TYR A 143 -7.54 15.21 4.49
C TYR A 143 -8.51 15.26 5.67
N LEU A 144 -8.27 14.46 6.72
CA LEU A 144 -9.12 14.48 7.91
C LEU A 144 -9.14 15.86 8.56
N ARG A 145 -7.97 16.51 8.69
CA ARG A 145 -7.88 17.88 9.21
C ARG A 145 -8.71 18.84 8.37
N SER A 146 -8.51 18.84 7.06
CA SER A 146 -9.16 19.76 6.12
C SER A 146 -10.67 19.52 6.01
N ALA A 147 -11.12 18.27 6.19
CA ALA A 147 -12.53 17.90 6.19
C ALA A 147 -13.25 18.11 7.53
N GLY A 148 -12.54 18.56 8.58
CA GLY A 148 -13.07 18.71 9.94
C GLY A 148 -13.35 17.38 10.65
N ILE A 149 -12.72 16.30 10.21
CA ILE A 149 -12.84 14.96 10.81
C ILE A 149 -11.81 14.84 11.95
N PRO A 150 -12.20 14.34 13.15
CA PRO A 150 -11.25 14.08 14.21
C PRO A 150 -10.11 13.17 13.75
N ARG A 151 -8.87 13.62 13.94
CA ARG A 151 -7.68 12.85 13.55
C ARG A 151 -7.41 11.75 14.56
N VAL A 152 -7.34 10.52 14.10
CA VAL A 152 -6.89 9.39 14.91
C VAL A 152 -5.42 9.54 15.29
N ARG A 153 -5.06 9.15 16.52
CA ARG A 153 -3.67 9.05 16.95
C ARG A 153 -3.04 7.78 16.36
N VAL A 154 -2.11 7.95 15.43
CA VAL A 154 -1.38 6.83 14.79
C VAL A 154 -0.16 6.37 15.60
N TRP A 155 0.27 7.20 16.55
CA TRP A 155 1.36 6.92 17.47
C TRP A 155 0.85 6.25 18.74
N ASP A 156 1.57 5.25 19.21
CA ASP A 156 1.45 4.63 20.54
C ASP A 156 1.69 5.67 21.65
#